data_AF-A0A2P5GHF3-F1
#
_entry.id   AF-A0A2P5GHF3-F1
#
_cell.length_a   1.000
_cell.length_b   1.000
_cell.length_c   1.000
_cell.angle_alpha   90.00
_cell.angle_beta   90.00
_cell.angle_gamma   90.00
#
_symmetry.space_group_name_H-M   'P 1'
#
loop_
_entity.id
_entity.type
_entity.pdbx_description
1 polymer ?
#
loop_
_entity_poly.entity_id
_entity_poly.type
_entity_poly.pdbx_seq_one_letter_code
_entity_poly.pdbx_strand_id
1 'polypeptide(L)' 'MQQPHGSHNPTGLCTYDCVFSPPPSQHLKGNGLGEAGFVTGHGVTVMIPQGCIVLMADNNEV' A
#
# COMPACT_ATOMS: atom_id res chain seq x y z
N MET A 1 -26.34 22.41 -6.47
CA MET A 1 -25.77 21.08 -6.77
C MET A 1 -24.78 20.76 -5.64
N GLN A 2 -25.28 20.32 -4.48
CA GLN A 2 -24.43 19.95 -3.35
C GLN A 2 -23.94 18.52 -3.55
N GLN A 3 -22.62 18.30 -3.47
CA GLN A 3 -22.04 16.96 -3.47
C GLN A 3 -22.37 16.26 -2.15
N PRO A 4 -22.73 14.96 -2.16
CA PRO A 4 -23.04 14.24 -0.93
C PRO A 4 -21.76 14.04 -0.11
N HIS A 5 -21.83 14.43 1.16
CA HIS A 5 -20.77 14.28 2.14
C HIS A 5 -20.59 12.78 2.43
N GLY A 6 -19.55 12.17 1.85
CA GLY A 6 -19.23 10.75 2.07
C GLY A 6 -18.90 10.47 3.53
N SER A 7 -19.62 9.54 4.14
CA SER A 7 -19.38 9.07 5.51
C SER A 7 -18.11 8.22 5.55
N HIS A 8 -17.10 8.69 6.27
CA HIS A 8 -15.84 7.96 6.49
C HIS A 8 -16.08 6.85 7.53
N ASN A 9 -16.36 5.62 7.07
CA ASN A 9 -16.31 4.44 7.92
C ASN A 9 -14.84 3.95 8.02
N PRO A 10 -14.23 3.92 9.21
CA PRO A 10 -12.81 3.55 9.39
C PRO A 10 -12.53 2.05 9.20
N THR A 11 -13.54 1.25 8.91
CA THR A 11 -13.40 -0.20 8.68
C THR A 11 -13.52 -0.47 7.18
N GLY A 12 -12.40 -0.36 6.48
CA GLY A 12 -12.29 -0.36 5.03
C GLY A 12 -12.64 -1.68 4.34
N LEU A 13 -13.94 -1.95 4.16
CA LEU A 13 -14.40 -2.88 3.12
C LEU A 13 -15.60 -2.25 2.39
N CYS A 14 -15.32 -1.53 1.31
CA CYS A 14 -16.34 -1.03 0.39
C CYS A 14 -16.82 -2.20 -0.49
N THR A 15 -17.81 -2.98 -0.03
CA THR A 15 -18.18 -4.26 -0.68
C THR A 15 -19.11 -4.18 -1.89
N TYR A 16 -19.53 -3.00 -2.35
CA TYR A 16 -20.38 -2.94 -3.56
C TYR A 16 -20.33 -1.65 -4.40
N ASP A 17 -19.57 -0.63 -4.00
CA ASP A 17 -19.45 0.64 -4.76
C ASP A 17 -18.02 0.92 -5.28
N CYS A 18 -17.07 0.02 -5.01
CA CYS A 18 -15.65 0.17 -5.35
C CYS A 18 -15.27 -0.65 -6.60
N VAL A 19 -16.09 -0.63 -7.66
CA VAL A 19 -15.93 -1.57 -8.79
C VAL A 19 -15.15 -0.97 -9.97
N PHE A 20 -14.77 0.31 -9.95
CA PHE A 20 -14.07 0.92 -11.10
C PHE A 20 -12.79 1.71 -10.77
N SER A 21 -12.48 1.98 -9.50
CA SER A 21 -11.21 2.62 -9.16
C SER A 21 -10.18 1.56 -8.79
N PRO A 22 -8.99 1.55 -9.41
CA PRO A 22 -7.91 0.73 -8.91
C PRO A 22 -7.60 1.14 -7.45
N PRO A 23 -7.16 0.20 -6.60
CA PRO A 23 -6.70 0.53 -5.26
C PRO A 23 -5.55 1.55 -5.33
N PRO A 24 -5.37 2.38 -4.30
CA PRO A 24 -4.20 3.25 -4.23
C PRO A 24 -2.94 2.39 -4.32
N SER A 25 -2.06 2.75 -5.25
CA SER A 25 -0.79 2.06 -5.48
C SER A 25 0.33 3.09 -5.58
N GLN A 26 1.51 2.72 -5.08
CA GLN A 26 2.69 3.57 -5.13
C GLN A 26 3.81 2.78 -5.82
N HIS A 27 4.29 3.31 -6.94
CA HIS A 27 5.34 2.67 -7.72
C HIS A 27 6.70 3.14 -7.22
N LEU A 28 7.49 2.21 -6.68
CA LEU A 28 8.85 2.49 -6.24
C LEU A 28 9.80 2.42 -7.44
N LYS A 29 10.67 3.42 -7.60
CA LYS A 29 11.71 3.42 -8.63
C LYS A 29 13.05 3.75 -7.99
N GLY A 30 14.06 2.94 -8.29
CA GLY A 30 15.42 3.15 -7.81
C GLY A 30 16.32 1.99 -8.25
N ASN A 31 17.55 2.33 -8.60
CA ASN A 31 18.60 1.37 -8.95
C ASN A 31 19.08 0.54 -7.76
N GLY A 32 18.88 1.02 -6.51
CA GLY A 32 19.24 0.30 -5.28
C GLY A 32 18.16 -0.65 -4.73
N LEU A 33 17.00 -0.79 -5.39
CA LEU A 33 15.91 -1.62 -4.85
C LEU A 33 16.29 -3.11 -4.80
N GLY A 34 16.95 -3.62 -5.83
CA GLY A 34 17.43 -5.01 -5.85
C GLY A 34 18.51 -5.28 -4.80
N GLU A 35 19.43 -4.33 -4.60
CA GLU A 35 20.46 -4.43 -3.56
C GLU A 35 19.86 -4.39 -2.15
N ALA A 36 18.78 -3.63 -1.96
CA ALA A 36 18.00 -3.60 -0.72
C ALA A 36 17.06 -4.82 -0.53
N GLY A 37 17.12 -5.82 -1.41
CA GLY A 37 16.34 -7.06 -1.30
C GLY A 37 14.93 -7.00 -1.87
N PHE A 38 14.53 -5.91 -2.54
CA PHE A 38 13.20 -5.84 -3.16
C PHE A 38 13.17 -6.60 -4.49
N VAL A 39 12.40 -7.68 -4.51
CA VAL A 39 12.17 -8.51 -5.69
C VAL A 39 10.69 -8.49 -6.05
N THR A 40 10.37 -8.22 -7.32
CA THR A 40 8.98 -8.27 -7.81
C THR A 40 8.35 -9.64 -7.51
N GLY A 41 7.12 -9.64 -7.01
CA GLY A 41 6.40 -10.86 -6.64
C GLY A 41 6.73 -11.40 -5.25
N HIS A 42 7.62 -10.75 -4.48
CA HIS A 42 7.91 -11.10 -3.10
C HIS A 42 7.15 -10.21 -2.12
N GLY A 43 6.85 -10.77 -0.94
CA GLY A 43 6.24 -10.03 0.15
C GLY A 43 7.16 -8.94 0.70
N VAL A 44 6.55 -7.97 1.37
CA VAL A 44 7.26 -6.94 2.15
C VAL A 44 6.58 -6.79 3.50
N THR A 45 7.36 -6.45 4.51
CA THR A 45 6.81 -5.98 5.78
C THR A 45 6.57 -4.48 5.69
N VAL A 46 5.37 -4.06 6.06
CA VAL A 46 4.97 -2.64 6.08
C VAL A 46 4.84 -2.18 7.53
N MET A 47 5.58 -1.14 7.90
CA MET A 47 5.46 -0.48 9.20
C MET A 47 5.00 0.96 9.03
N ILE A 48 4.24 1.46 10.02
CA ILE A 48 3.69 2.83 10.01
C ILE A 48 4.11 3.61 11.28
N PRO A 49 5.40 3.90 11.49
CA PRO A 49 5.84 4.75 12.59
C PRO A 49 5.55 6.22 12.29
N GLN A 50 4.87 6.92 13.21
CA GLN A 50 4.77 8.40 13.25
C GLN A 50 4.36 9.05 11.90
N GLY A 51 3.48 8.40 11.15
CA GLY A 51 2.98 8.92 9.86
C GLY A 51 3.90 8.68 8.66
N CYS A 52 4.97 7.90 8.82
CA CYS A 52 5.80 7.42 7.71
C CYS A 52 5.42 5.99 7.32
N ILE A 53 5.51 5.66 6.04
CA ILE A 53 5.42 4.27 5.56
C ILE A 53 6.85 3.75 5.42
N VAL A 54 7.17 2.68 6.13
CA VAL A 54 8.45 1.99 6.03
C VAL A 54 8.21 0.64 5.39
N LEU A 55 8.85 0.41 4.25
CA LEU A 55 8.81 -0.85 3.52
C LEU A 55 10.12 -1.60 3.78
N MET A 56 10.00 -2.83 4.25
CA MET A 56 11.13 -3.72 4.53
C MET A 56 10.99 -4.94 3.63
N ALA A 57 12.05 -5.27 2.89
CA ALA A 57 12.09 -6.52 2.15
C ALA A 57 11.95 -7.70 3.12
N ASP A 58 11.09 -8.64 2.77
CA ASP A 58 10.98 -9.89 3.52
C ASP A 58 12.20 -10.74 3.14
N ASN A 59 13.19 -10.78 4.03
CA ASN A 59 14.39 -11.55 3.83
C ASN A 59 14.14 -12.93 4.44
N ASN A 60 13.94 -13.93 3.58
CA ASN A 60 13.73 -15.33 3.95
C ASN A 60 15.03 -15.98 4.49
N GLU A 61 15.76 -15.30 5.37
CA GLU A 61 16.88 -15.91 6.08
C GLU A 61 16.29 -16.96 7.04
N VAL A 62 16.46 -18.23 6.69
CA VAL A 62 16.14 -19.39 7.56
C VAL A 62 17.38 -19.85 8.31
#